data_AF-A0A1V6IR64-F1
#
_entry.id   AF-A0A1V6IR64-F1
#
_cell.length_a   1.000
_cell.length_b   1.000
_cell.length_c   1.000
_cell.angle_alpha   90.00
_cell.angle_beta   90.00
_cell.angle_gamma   90.00
#
_symmetry.space_group_name_H-M   'P 1'
#
loop_
_entity.id
_entity.type
_entity.pdbx_description
1 polymer ?
#
loop_
_entity_poly.entity_id
_entity_poly.type
_entity_poly.pdbx_seq_one_letter_code
_entity_poly.pdbx_strand_id
1 'polypeptide(L)'
;MIALEPVEALRVLTKYGNPDVAVLTNSRMVYPMGVITGEFTYPTIEEVKSMFEKISAKNWIIDATSVAVELGNPVLSNIVMIGALAGTSLLPIDRRAFEKEIAKTIPAGKHQINLKAFDAGVKML
;
A
#
# COMPACT_ATOMS: atom_id res chain seq x y z
N MET A 1 -3.73 0.38 9.39
CA MET A 1 -2.52 1.09 8.95
C MET A 1 -2.35 0.90 7.45
N ILE A 2 -2.03 1.98 6.74
CA ILE A 2 -1.60 1.92 5.33
C ILE A 2 -0.16 2.42 5.24
N ALA A 3 0.70 1.72 4.50
CA ALA A 3 2.10 2.09 4.32
C ALA A 3 2.55 1.89 2.87
N LEU A 4 3.47 2.74 2.42
CA LEU A 4 4.09 2.61 1.08
C LEU A 4 5.40 1.83 1.09
N GLU A 5 5.84 1.40 2.27
CA GLU A 5 7.11 0.72 2.51
C GLU A 5 6.96 -0.18 3.76
N PRO A 6 7.32 -1.48 3.71
CA PRO A 6 7.01 -2.41 4.79
C PRO A 6 7.76 -2.17 6.10
N VAL A 7 9.03 -1.77 6.06
CA VAL A 7 9.85 -1.59 7.28
C VAL A 7 9.39 -0.37 8.06
N GLU A 8 9.00 0.70 7.38
CA GLU A 8 8.36 1.87 7.96
C GLU A 8 7.03 1.48 8.63
N ALA A 9 6.28 0.55 8.03
CA ALA A 9 5.08 0.02 8.65
C ALA A 9 5.39 -0.71 9.96
N LEU A 10 6.37 -1.61 9.96
CA LEU A 10 6.83 -2.31 11.16
C LEU A 10 7.30 -1.34 12.26
N ARG A 11 8.09 -0.33 11.88
CA ARG A 11 8.62 0.69 12.80
C ARG A 11 7.51 1.43 13.52
N VAL A 12 6.47 1.84 12.79
CA VAL A 12 5.31 2.54 13.35
C VAL A 12 4.45 1.60 14.18
N LEU A 13 4.17 0.38 13.72
CA LEU A 13 3.36 -0.60 14.45
C LEU A 13 4.00 -1.02 15.77
N THR A 14 5.32 -1.15 15.82
CA THR A 14 6.03 -1.49 17.06
C THR A 14 5.86 -0.40 18.12
N LYS A 15 5.65 0.85 17.71
CA LYS A 15 5.50 1.99 18.61
C LYS A 15 4.03 2.33 18.94
N TYR A 16 3.11 2.12 17.99
CA TYR A 16 1.74 2.62 18.06
C TYR A 16 0.66 1.58 17.71
N GLY A 17 1.07 0.38 17.32
CA GLY A 17 0.16 -0.70 16.95
C GLY A 17 -0.54 -1.33 18.15
N ASN A 18 -1.55 -2.13 17.86
CA ASN A 18 -2.26 -2.97 18.82
C ASN A 18 -2.65 -4.30 18.13
N PRO A 19 -2.98 -5.38 18.87
CA PRO A 19 -3.26 -6.69 18.29
C PRO A 19 -4.39 -6.70 17.26
N ASP A 20 -5.36 -5.80 17.36
CA ASP A 20 -6.52 -5.73 16.46
C ASP A 20 -6.25 -4.92 15.18
N VAL A 21 -5.04 -4.38 15.02
CA VAL A 21 -4.70 -3.57 13.86
C VAL A 21 -4.71 -4.41 12.57
N ALA A 22 -5.26 -3.84 11.51
CA ALA A 22 -5.11 -4.35 10.15
C ALA A 22 -4.04 -3.55 9.39
N VAL A 23 -3.19 -4.22 8.62
CA VAL A 23 -2.05 -3.62 7.91
C VAL A 23 -2.19 -3.86 6.41
N LEU A 24 -2.10 -2.80 5.63
CA LEU A 24 -1.96 -2.87 4.18
C LEU A 24 -0.68 -2.13 3.79
N THR A 25 0.29 -2.83 3.19
CA THR A 25 1.54 -2.22 2.76
C THR A 25 1.89 -2.54 1.32
N ASN A 26 2.51 -1.59 0.65
CA ASN A 26 3.19 -1.83 -0.62
C ASN A 26 4.45 -2.68 -0.36
N SER A 27 4.80 -3.60 -1.25
CA SER A 27 5.96 -4.49 -1.15
C SER A 27 7.29 -3.80 -1.49
N ARG A 28 7.23 -2.58 -2.02
CA ARG A 28 8.40 -1.81 -2.43
C ARG A 28 9.35 -1.57 -1.26
N MET A 29 10.57 -2.06 -1.40
CA MET A 29 11.65 -1.82 -0.45
C MET A 29 12.35 -0.50 -0.78
N VAL A 30 12.62 0.31 0.26
CA VAL A 30 13.45 1.51 0.16
C VAL A 30 14.67 1.29 1.05
N TYR A 31 15.84 1.11 0.44
CA TYR A 31 17.08 0.85 1.16
C TYR A 31 17.62 2.15 1.76
N PRO A 32 17.62 2.32 3.09
CA PRO A 32 18.24 3.49 3.72
C PRO A 32 19.76 3.42 3.58
N MET A 33 20.43 4.56 3.74
CA MET A 33 21.89 4.67 3.59
C MET A 33 22.67 3.62 4.39
N GLY A 34 22.27 3.36 5.64
CA GLY A 34 22.91 2.34 6.47
C GLY A 34 22.83 0.91 5.91
N VAL A 35 21.79 0.58 5.14
CA VAL A 35 21.74 -0.71 4.43
C VAL A 35 22.67 -0.69 3.21
N ILE A 36 22.70 0.42 2.48
CA ILE A 36 23.56 0.59 1.31
C ILE A 36 25.05 0.52 1.70
N THR A 37 25.42 1.08 2.86
CA THR A 37 26.79 1.05 3.40
C THR A 37 27.14 -0.26 4.10
N GLY A 38 26.19 -1.20 4.23
CA GLY A 38 26.38 -2.49 4.89
C GLY A 38 26.37 -2.44 6.42
N GLU A 39 25.96 -1.32 7.02
CA GLU A 39 25.79 -1.15 8.47
C GLU A 39 24.58 -1.94 8.98
N PHE A 40 23.53 -2.07 8.16
CA PHE A 40 22.31 -2.83 8.48
C PHE A 40 21.93 -3.78 7.35
N THR A 41 21.18 -4.82 7.70
CA THR A 41 20.55 -5.72 6.72
C THR A 41 19.06 -5.41 6.66
N TYR A 42 18.54 -5.19 5.45
CA TYR A 42 17.10 -5.04 5.24
C TYR A 42 16.45 -6.44 5.33
N PRO A 43 15.36 -6.60 6.12
CA PRO A 43 14.74 -7.90 6.31
C PRO A 43 14.14 -8.46 5.02
N THR A 44 14.12 -9.78 4.87
CA THR A 44 13.46 -10.41 3.72
C THR A 44 11.95 -10.20 3.77
N ILE A 45 11.27 -10.38 2.64
CA ILE A 45 9.82 -10.21 2.60
C ILE A 45 9.11 -11.25 3.48
N GLU A 46 9.69 -12.44 3.64
CA GLU A 46 9.20 -13.50 4.52
C GLU A 46 9.34 -13.10 6.00
N GLU A 47 10.48 -12.49 6.37
CA GLU A 47 10.69 -11.97 7.73
C GLU A 47 9.69 -10.85 8.05
N VAL A 48 9.50 -9.92 7.12
CA VAL A 48 8.50 -8.85 7.20
C VAL A 48 7.10 -9.42 7.41
N LYS A 49 6.72 -10.41 6.60
CA LYS A 49 5.41 -11.07 6.71
C LYS A 49 5.23 -11.74 8.06
N SER A 50 6.23 -12.50 8.54
CA SER A 50 6.20 -13.15 9.85
C SER A 50 6.06 -12.14 10.99
N MET A 51 6.72 -10.99 10.89
CA MET A 51 6.57 -9.92 11.89
C MET A 51 5.16 -9.33 11.88
N PHE A 52 4.56 -9.05 10.72
CA PHE A 52 3.18 -8.57 10.66
C PHE A 52 2.19 -9.58 11.23
N GLU A 53 2.33 -10.87 10.92
CA GLU A 53 1.48 -11.93 11.47
C GLU A 53 1.49 -11.98 13.01
N LYS A 54 2.60 -11.58 13.64
CA LYS A 54 2.72 -11.54 15.11
C LYS A 54 2.11 -10.28 15.76
N ILE A 55 2.03 -9.17 15.03
CA ILE A 55 1.68 -7.86 15.60
C ILE A 55 0.38 -7.25 15.03
N SER A 56 -0.33 -7.99 14.16
CA SER A 56 -1.55 -7.52 13.50
C SER A 56 -2.58 -8.63 13.34
N ALA A 57 -3.86 -8.28 13.45
CA ALA A 57 -4.97 -9.20 13.23
C ALA A 57 -5.14 -9.57 11.76
N LYS A 58 -4.80 -8.64 10.85
CA LYS A 58 -4.83 -8.84 9.40
C LYS A 58 -3.67 -8.12 8.75
N ASN A 59 -3.05 -8.73 7.75
CA ASN A 59 -2.02 -8.07 6.97
C ASN A 59 -2.13 -8.42 5.48
N TRP A 60 -1.86 -7.43 4.64
CA TRP A 60 -1.76 -7.56 3.20
C TRP A 60 -0.52 -6.82 2.72
N ILE A 61 0.29 -7.52 1.93
CA ILE A 61 1.45 -6.98 1.26
C ILE A 61 1.19 -7.10 -0.24
N ILE A 62 1.16 -5.98 -0.96
CA ILE A 62 0.85 -5.96 -2.39
C ILE A 62 1.94 -5.23 -3.19
N ASP A 63 2.19 -5.65 -4.43
CA ASP A 63 3.08 -4.91 -5.33
C ASP A 63 2.33 -3.83 -6.11
N ALA A 64 1.93 -2.77 -5.39
CA ALA A 64 1.24 -1.64 -5.99
C ALA A 64 2.15 -0.84 -6.94
N THR A 65 3.47 -0.95 -6.79
CA THR A 65 4.43 -0.21 -7.60
C THR A 65 4.52 -0.76 -9.01
N SER A 66 4.64 -2.08 -9.16
CA SER A 66 4.72 -2.71 -10.49
C SER A 66 3.45 -2.45 -11.29
N VAL A 67 2.27 -2.60 -10.67
CA VAL A 67 0.98 -2.27 -11.30
C VAL A 67 0.93 -0.80 -11.76
N ALA A 68 1.41 0.13 -10.94
CA ALA A 68 1.45 1.54 -11.30
C ALA A 68 2.42 1.84 -12.46
N VAL A 69 3.57 1.17 -12.50
CA VAL A 69 4.55 1.26 -13.59
C VAL A 69 3.95 0.73 -14.89
N GLU A 70 3.24 -0.39 -14.85
CA GLU A 70 2.53 -0.95 -16.02
C GLU A 70 1.45 -0.01 -16.56
N LEU A 71 0.80 0.74 -15.68
CA LEU A 71 -0.15 1.80 -16.03
C LEU A 71 0.53 3.08 -16.56
N GLY A 72 1.86 3.10 -16.63
CA GLY A 72 2.67 4.16 -17.21
C GLY A 72 3.05 5.29 -16.25
N ASN A 73 2.70 5.20 -14.96
CA ASN A 73 3.12 6.20 -13.98
C ASN A 73 3.23 5.64 -12.55
N PRO A 74 4.44 5.57 -11.97
CA PRO A 74 4.66 5.09 -10.59
C PRO A 74 3.84 5.81 -9.51
N VAL A 75 3.43 7.07 -9.74
CA VAL A 75 2.59 7.85 -8.81
C VAL A 75 1.21 7.20 -8.62
N LEU A 76 0.74 6.40 -9.58
CA LEU A 76 -0.51 5.66 -9.48
C LEU A 76 -0.49 4.59 -8.38
N SER A 77 0.68 4.24 -7.83
CA SER A 77 0.79 3.27 -6.73
C SER A 77 -0.05 3.70 -5.52
N ASN A 78 -0.14 5.00 -5.23
CA ASN A 78 -1.03 5.51 -4.18
C ASN A 78 -2.50 5.19 -4.45
N ILE A 79 -2.92 5.25 -5.71
CA ILE A 79 -4.29 5.00 -6.13
C ILE A 79 -4.59 3.50 -6.11
N VAL A 80 -3.64 2.67 -6.54
CA VAL A 80 -3.69 1.21 -6.39
C VAL A 80 -3.83 0.84 -4.91
N MET A 81 -3.05 1.46 -4.03
CA MET A 81 -3.14 1.25 -2.58
C MET A 81 -4.51 1.63 -2.00
N ILE A 82 -5.13 2.72 -2.47
CA ILE A 82 -6.51 3.10 -2.08
C ILE A 82 -7.53 2.06 -2.59
N GLY A 83 -7.36 1.58 -3.82
CA GLY A 83 -8.19 0.51 -4.38
C GLY A 83 -8.10 -0.77 -3.57
N ALA A 84 -6.88 -1.19 -3.19
CA ALA A 84 -6.68 -2.33 -2.31
C ALA A 84 -7.33 -2.10 -0.95
N LEU A 85 -7.20 -0.91 -0.36
CA LEU A 85 -7.88 -0.59 0.90
C LEU A 85 -9.41 -0.77 0.78
N ALA A 86 -10.01 -0.37 -0.33
CA ALA A 86 -11.44 -0.61 -0.60
C ALA A 86 -11.75 -2.12 -0.68
N GLY A 87 -10.89 -2.91 -1.34
CA GLY A 87 -11.01 -4.37 -1.41
C GLY A 87 -11.03 -5.07 -0.04
N THR A 88 -10.36 -4.51 0.98
CA THR A 88 -10.37 -5.09 2.34
C THR A 88 -11.76 -5.12 2.98
N SER A 89 -12.70 -4.29 2.49
CA SER A 89 -14.03 -4.07 3.07
C SER A 89 -14.03 -3.66 4.55
N LEU A 90 -12.88 -3.20 5.08
CA LEU A 90 -12.76 -2.71 6.46
C LEU A 90 -13.24 -1.27 6.63
N LEU A 91 -13.34 -0.53 5.53
CA LEU A 91 -13.77 0.86 5.49
C LEU A 91 -14.88 1.04 4.45
N PRO A 92 -15.78 2.02 4.64
CA PRO A 92 -16.86 2.32 3.71
C PRO A 92 -16.35 3.10 2.48
N ILE A 93 -15.39 2.51 1.75
CA ILE A 93 -14.83 3.07 0.52
C ILE A 93 -15.39 2.27 -0.64
N ASP A 94 -16.29 2.87 -1.40
CA ASP A 94 -16.82 2.27 -2.60
C ASP A 94 -16.28 2.96 -3.87
N ARG A 95 -16.41 2.26 -4.99
CA ARG A 95 -15.89 2.68 -6.28
C ARG A 95 -16.52 3.98 -6.80
N ARG A 96 -17.78 4.25 -6.48
CA ARG A 96 -18.51 5.47 -6.89
C ARG A 96 -18.10 6.67 -6.04
N ALA A 97 -17.92 6.46 -4.74
CA ALA A 97 -17.41 7.48 -3.83
C ALA A 97 -16.02 7.94 -4.28
N PHE A 98 -15.13 7.00 -4.62
CA PHE A 98 -13.81 7.31 -5.16
C PHE A 98 -13.90 8.12 -6.47
N GLU A 99 -14.75 7.70 -7.42
CA GLU A 99 -14.97 8.41 -8.69
C GLU A 99 -15.42 9.85 -8.52
N LYS A 100 -16.34 10.08 -7.57
CA LYS A 100 -16.84 11.42 -7.26
C LYS A 100 -15.74 12.33 -6.70
N GLU A 101 -14.79 11.79 -5.94
CA GLU A 101 -13.69 12.58 -5.37
C GLU A 101 -12.60 12.90 -6.39
N ILE A 102 -12.20 11.96 -7.24
CA ILE A 102 -11.24 12.24 -8.32
C ILE A 102 -11.79 13.19 -9.37
N ALA A 103 -13.10 13.21 -9.61
CA ALA A 103 -13.73 14.22 -10.47
C ALA A 103 -13.55 15.67 -9.97
N LYS A 104 -13.37 15.86 -8.65
CA LYS A 104 -13.18 17.18 -8.03
C LYS A 104 -11.71 17.57 -7.88
N THR A 105 -10.85 16.58 -7.66
CA THR A 105 -9.46 16.81 -7.17
C THR A 105 -8.39 16.58 -8.23
N ILE A 106 -8.71 15.84 -9.30
CA ILE A 106 -7.76 15.47 -10.35
C ILE A 106 -8.14 16.15 -11.67
N PRO A 107 -7.20 16.52 -12.55
CA PRO A 107 -7.56 16.99 -13.89
C PRO A 107 -8.30 15.93 -14.72
N ALA A 108 -9.29 16.34 -15.51
CA ALA A 108 -10.16 15.45 -16.29
C ALA A 108 -9.39 14.42 -17.15
N GLY A 109 -8.30 14.84 -17.79
CA GLY A 109 -7.45 13.96 -18.62
C GLY A 109 -6.76 12.82 -17.86
N LYS A 110 -6.76 12.86 -16.52
CA LYS A 110 -6.18 11.82 -15.65
C LYS A 110 -7.23 10.96 -14.96
N HIS A 111 -8.53 11.23 -15.10
CA HIS A 111 -9.56 10.46 -14.40
C HIS A 111 -9.50 8.98 -14.75
N GLN A 112 -9.55 8.64 -16.04
CA GLN A 112 -9.64 7.25 -16.48
C GLN A 112 -8.47 6.38 -16.00
N ILE A 113 -7.25 6.93 -15.99
CA ILE A 113 -6.08 6.16 -15.52
C ILE A 113 -6.09 5.96 -14.00
N ASN A 114 -6.58 6.94 -13.23
CA ASN A 114 -6.73 6.80 -11.77
C ASN A 114 -7.85 5.80 -11.43
N LEU A 115 -8.95 5.82 -12.16
CA LEU A 115 -10.03 4.85 -12.04
C LEU A 115 -9.52 3.42 -12.31
N LYS A 116 -8.76 3.22 -13.39
CA LYS A 116 -8.11 1.93 -13.70
C LYS A 116 -7.14 1.48 -12.61
N ALA A 117 -6.34 2.40 -12.05
CA ALA A 117 -5.42 2.09 -10.97
C ALA A 117 -6.16 1.63 -9.70
N PHE A 118 -7.28 2.29 -9.36
CA PHE A 118 -8.11 1.89 -8.23
C PHE A 118 -8.71 0.50 -8.48
N ASP A 119 -9.27 0.26 -9.67
CA ASP A 119 -9.87 -1.02 -10.05
C ASP A 119 -8.83 -2.15 -10.04
N ALA A 120 -7.58 -1.86 -10.40
CA ALA A 120 -6.48 -2.81 -10.27
C ALA A 120 -6.19 -3.14 -8.80
N GLY A 121 -6.10 -2.12 -7.94
CA GLY A 121 -5.90 -2.29 -6.51
C GLY A 121 -6.95 -3.14 -5.82
N VAL A 122 -8.24 -2.95 -6.15
CA VAL A 122 -9.35 -3.74 -5.60
C VAL A 122 -9.17 -5.24 -5.88
N LYS A 123 -8.55 -5.60 -7.01
CA LYS A 123 -8.33 -7.00 -7.44
C LYS A 123 -7.08 -7.64 -6.85
N MET A 124 -6.30 -6.91 -6.05
CA MET A 124 -5.05 -7.41 -5.45
C MET A 124 -5.25 -8.11 -4.10
N LEU A 125 -6.49 -8.11 -3.58
CA LEU A 125 -6.87 -8.75 -2.32
C LEU A 125 -7.87 -9.87 -2.57
#